data_AF-A0A6P8UGX9-F1
#
_entry.id   AF-A0A6P8UGX9-F1
#
_cell.length_a   1.000
_cell.length_b   1.000
_cell.length_c   1.000
_cell.angle_alpha   90.00
_cell.angle_beta   90.00
_cell.angle_gamma   90.00
#
_symmetry.space_group_name_H-M   'P 1'
#
loop_
_entity.id
_entity.type
_entity.pdbx_description
1 polymer ?
#
loop_
_entity_poly.entity_id
_entity_poly.type
_entity_poly.pdbx_seq_one_letter_code
_entity_poly.pdbx_strand_id
1 'polypeptide(L)'
;MKPDQFSNIFLGLGGFHMEKIVLACLGTYLEPSGMFAVLVETECYGTDVIKTVISGSHYSRARTAHSMIHKVLTSMMLEAFLSKYPERLTELEALQVNCQSKDLTAEEWNTTKERADTIQAAFQVYLKERASLSQSFDYWNTYVSDLYPIVRDLTNSLRSGDWILYLSAMERATSLFFFFGRTNYCRWTPLFLQDCYQLKDKFPLLYDSYMHGGFVVNTTKKGSGVPFDQALEQCYNRPAKVSGGIIGITRKKEAVALWGIIKHKKDQYVDLLKMKDDVEGELSLHHDFNPSTATKIVGMVQDIAEYLLKVCSPLQDQVALKNIFTGGIVTNVDIDKLLCCMKEGSAACAKCIDERLRNRSISIYSTISKIKFTSPKTTLNLAPKVDIKDETIKALMFIEYGCHRGFTVEELLQHEITNSAFFLVDKDGYLRKSAKSQLGTELLKLCPLIDKKRSRNIPTNPRHHYRLHGLGEKGPLKEA
;
A
#
# COMPACT_ATOMS: atom_id res chain seq x y z
N MET A 1 -36.90 -15.86 10.51
CA MET A 1 -37.29 -14.81 9.55
C MET A 1 -38.04 -15.45 8.39
N LYS A 2 -39.10 -14.83 7.87
CA LYS A 2 -39.81 -15.33 6.70
C LYS A 2 -39.05 -14.87 5.44
N PRO A 3 -38.59 -15.77 4.55
CA PRO A 3 -37.81 -15.40 3.35
C PRO A 3 -38.50 -14.33 2.47
N ASP A 4 -39.82 -14.37 2.39
CA ASP A 4 -40.63 -13.46 1.57
C ASP A 4 -40.51 -11.99 1.97
N GLN A 5 -40.10 -11.70 3.22
CA GLN A 5 -39.90 -10.33 3.69
C GLN A 5 -38.64 -9.66 3.09
N PHE A 6 -37.74 -10.44 2.50
CA PHE A 6 -36.47 -9.98 1.97
C PHE A 6 -36.33 -10.22 0.46
N SER A 7 -37.43 -10.60 -0.22
CA SER A 7 -37.44 -10.85 -1.67
C SER A 7 -37.02 -9.65 -2.51
N ASN A 8 -37.20 -8.43 -1.98
CA ASN A 8 -36.86 -7.17 -2.64
C ASN A 8 -35.47 -6.61 -2.22
N ILE A 9 -34.65 -7.40 -1.52
CA ILE A 9 -33.34 -6.97 -1.03
C ILE A 9 -32.24 -7.74 -1.77
N PHE A 10 -31.34 -6.99 -2.40
CA PHE A 10 -30.11 -7.53 -2.96
C PHE A 10 -28.93 -7.28 -1.99
N LEU A 11 -28.16 -8.31 -1.70
CA LEU A 11 -27.01 -8.23 -0.79
C LEU A 11 -25.72 -7.99 -1.61
N GLY A 12 -25.22 -6.77 -1.59
CA GLY A 12 -23.95 -6.40 -2.22
C GLY A 12 -22.73 -6.69 -1.33
N LEU A 13 -21.68 -7.29 -1.90
CA LEU A 13 -20.38 -7.37 -1.23
C LEU A 13 -19.65 -6.01 -1.30
N GLY A 14 -19.02 -5.62 -0.20
CA GLY A 14 -18.28 -4.35 -0.10
C GLY A 14 -16.99 -4.37 -0.91
N GLY A 15 -16.96 -3.64 -2.03
CA GLY A 15 -15.83 -3.62 -2.97
C GLY A 15 -14.49 -3.24 -2.32
N PHE A 16 -14.50 -2.37 -1.30
CA PHE A 16 -13.28 -1.99 -0.59
C PHE A 16 -12.70 -3.14 0.24
N HIS A 17 -13.55 -3.91 0.91
CA HIS A 17 -13.10 -5.12 1.60
C HIS A 17 -12.63 -6.20 0.62
N MET A 18 -13.24 -6.30 -0.56
CA MET A 18 -12.81 -7.22 -1.62
C MET A 18 -11.40 -6.88 -2.12
N GLU A 19 -11.12 -5.61 -2.44
CA GLU A 19 -9.77 -5.19 -2.83
C GLU A 19 -8.73 -5.46 -1.73
N LYS A 20 -9.06 -5.16 -0.47
CA LYS A 20 -8.16 -5.41 0.68
C LYS A 20 -7.76 -6.88 0.78
N ILE A 21 -8.71 -7.80 0.59
CA ILE A 21 -8.39 -9.23 0.70
C ILE A 21 -7.59 -9.72 -0.50
N VAL A 22 -7.79 -9.16 -1.70
CA VAL A 22 -6.94 -9.45 -2.87
C VAL A 22 -5.52 -8.96 -2.61
N LEU A 23 -5.33 -7.73 -2.11
CA LEU A 23 -4.03 -7.22 -1.70
C LEU A 23 -3.34 -8.14 -0.69
N ALA A 24 -4.07 -8.67 0.29
CA ALA A 24 -3.52 -9.62 1.25
C ALA A 24 -3.11 -10.97 0.61
N CYS A 25 -3.79 -11.40 -0.45
CA CYS A 25 -3.40 -12.59 -1.23
C CYS A 25 -2.12 -12.34 -2.02
N LEU A 26 -2.02 -11.19 -2.71
CA LEU A 26 -0.79 -10.77 -3.40
C LEU A 26 0.39 -10.59 -2.43
N GLY A 27 0.12 -10.07 -1.22
CA GLY A 27 1.12 -10.00 -0.15
C GLY A 27 1.63 -11.38 0.26
N THR A 28 0.73 -12.34 0.42
CA THR A 28 1.11 -13.74 0.73
C THR A 28 1.89 -14.38 -0.42
N TYR A 29 1.55 -14.07 -1.68
CA TYR A 29 2.26 -14.56 -2.85
C TYR A 29 3.71 -14.05 -2.89
N LEU A 30 3.92 -12.75 -2.65
CA LEU A 30 5.23 -12.08 -2.74
C LEU A 30 6.15 -12.32 -1.54
N GLU A 31 5.62 -12.74 -0.40
CA GLU A 31 6.37 -12.88 0.85
C GLU A 31 7.65 -13.76 0.77
N PRO A 32 7.68 -14.91 0.07
CA PRO A 32 8.89 -15.73 -0.03
C PRO A 32 10.02 -15.04 -0.82
N SER A 33 9.67 -14.14 -1.74
CA SER A 33 10.61 -13.55 -2.70
C SER A 33 11.60 -12.57 -2.09
N GLY A 34 11.34 -12.05 -0.89
CA GLY A 34 12.15 -11.00 -0.27
C GLY A 34 11.84 -9.58 -0.76
N MET A 35 10.87 -9.39 -1.66
CA MET A 35 10.47 -8.07 -2.17
C MET A 35 10.09 -7.08 -1.05
N PHE A 36 9.39 -7.55 -0.02
CA PHE A 36 9.04 -6.68 1.12
C PHE A 36 10.24 -6.26 1.96
N ALA A 37 11.32 -7.05 1.99
CA ALA A 37 12.57 -6.63 2.63
C ALA A 37 13.29 -5.56 1.81
N VAL A 38 13.24 -5.65 0.48
CA VAL A 38 13.74 -4.59 -0.42
C VAL A 38 13.04 -3.26 -0.13
N LEU A 39 11.72 -3.26 0.01
CA LEU A 39 10.97 -2.03 0.36
C LEU A 39 11.38 -1.41 1.69
N VAL A 40 11.93 -2.19 2.62
CA VAL A 40 12.46 -1.67 3.88
C VAL A 40 13.89 -1.16 3.71
N GLU A 41 14.71 -1.89 2.98
CA GLU A 41 16.11 -1.53 2.71
C GLU A 41 16.23 -0.24 1.90
N THR A 42 15.30 -0.01 0.97
CA THR A 42 15.21 1.23 0.18
C THR A 42 14.47 2.35 0.90
N GLU A 43 14.23 2.20 2.21
CA GLU A 43 13.54 3.17 3.07
C GLU A 43 12.13 3.60 2.60
N CYS A 44 11.53 2.85 1.66
CA CYS A 44 10.18 3.11 1.17
C CYS A 44 9.13 2.88 2.26
N TYR A 45 9.35 1.87 3.10
CA TYR A 45 8.52 1.57 4.27
C TYR A 45 9.34 1.21 5.50
N GLY A 46 8.78 1.49 6.68
CA GLY A 46 9.32 1.00 7.94
C GLY A 46 9.04 -0.49 8.16
N THR A 47 9.89 -1.15 8.96
CA THR A 47 9.80 -2.56 9.35
C THR A 47 8.43 -2.97 9.88
N ASP A 48 7.79 -2.14 10.71
CA ASP A 48 6.46 -2.47 11.24
C ASP A 48 5.33 -2.18 10.26
N VAL A 49 5.54 -1.22 9.35
CA VAL A 49 4.54 -0.87 8.34
C VAL A 49 4.36 -2.00 7.34
N ILE A 50 5.44 -2.71 7.01
CA ILE A 50 5.41 -3.78 6.01
C ILE A 50 4.46 -4.93 6.41
N LYS A 51 4.31 -5.22 7.71
CA LYS A 51 3.36 -6.22 8.21
C LYS A 51 1.92 -5.85 7.85
N THR A 52 1.60 -4.56 7.89
CA THR A 52 0.27 -4.04 7.51
C THR A 52 0.05 -4.00 6.00
N VAL A 53 1.14 -3.90 5.23
CA VAL A 53 1.14 -3.99 3.76
C VAL A 53 0.88 -5.44 3.33
N ILE A 54 1.67 -6.40 3.84
CA ILE A 54 1.55 -7.83 3.52
C ILE A 54 0.16 -8.37 3.84
N SER A 55 -0.38 -8.00 5.00
CA SER A 55 -1.72 -8.43 5.43
C SER A 55 -2.88 -7.69 4.73
N GLY A 56 -2.60 -6.67 3.91
CA GLY A 56 -3.63 -5.81 3.31
C GLY A 56 -4.47 -5.01 4.32
N SER A 57 -4.07 -4.99 5.60
CA SER A 57 -4.83 -4.35 6.67
C SER A 57 -4.81 -2.82 6.52
N HIS A 58 -3.69 -2.25 6.10
CA HIS A 58 -3.59 -0.84 5.72
C HIS A 58 -3.75 -0.65 4.20
N TYR A 59 -5.00 -0.51 3.74
CA TYR A 59 -5.37 -0.43 2.32
C TYR A 59 -4.48 0.49 1.46
N SER A 60 -4.37 1.78 1.80
CA SER A 60 -3.67 2.76 0.96
C SER A 60 -2.19 2.38 0.78
N ARG A 61 -1.47 2.12 1.88
CA ARG A 61 -0.08 1.64 1.83
C ARG A 61 0.09 0.34 1.07
N ALA A 62 -0.80 -0.64 1.26
CA ALA A 62 -0.73 -1.90 0.53
C ALA A 62 -0.90 -1.69 -0.98
N ARG A 63 -1.90 -0.90 -1.37
CA ARG A 63 -2.14 -0.54 -2.78
C ARG A 63 -0.92 0.17 -3.39
N THR A 64 -0.40 1.21 -2.72
CA THR A 64 0.80 1.92 -3.20
C THR A 64 2.00 0.98 -3.33
N ALA A 65 2.28 0.13 -2.34
CA ALA A 65 3.38 -0.82 -2.39
C ALA A 65 3.27 -1.78 -3.58
N HIS A 66 2.11 -2.41 -3.76
CA HIS A 66 1.87 -3.33 -4.88
C HIS A 66 1.95 -2.62 -6.24
N SER A 67 1.49 -1.37 -6.34
CA SER A 67 1.62 -0.56 -7.55
C SER A 67 3.07 -0.21 -7.88
N MET A 68 3.89 0.14 -6.88
CA MET A 68 5.32 0.37 -7.07
C MET A 68 6.04 -0.90 -7.52
N ILE A 69 5.79 -2.03 -6.84
CA ILE A 69 6.37 -3.33 -7.20
C ILE A 69 6.00 -3.70 -8.65
N HIS A 70 4.72 -3.59 -9.01
CA HIS A 70 4.27 -3.86 -10.37
C HIS A 70 4.95 -2.93 -11.38
N LYS A 71 5.01 -1.61 -11.11
CA LYS A 71 5.67 -0.66 -12.00
C LYS A 71 7.13 -1.00 -12.22
N VAL A 72 7.89 -1.29 -11.16
CA VAL A 72 9.30 -1.68 -11.25
C VAL A 72 9.45 -2.95 -12.08
N LEU A 73 8.73 -4.01 -11.75
CA LEU A 73 8.85 -5.29 -12.45
C LEU A 73 8.44 -5.19 -13.93
N THR A 74 7.33 -4.53 -14.25
CA THR A 74 6.90 -4.32 -15.64
C THR A 74 7.92 -3.49 -16.41
N SER A 75 8.48 -2.43 -15.81
CA SER A 75 9.53 -1.62 -16.44
C SER A 75 10.76 -2.46 -16.75
N MET A 76 11.27 -3.22 -15.79
CA MET A 76 12.43 -4.10 -16.01
C MET A 76 12.17 -5.14 -17.10
N MET A 77 10.97 -5.75 -17.12
CA MET A 77 10.58 -6.75 -18.13
C MET A 77 10.49 -6.13 -19.52
N LEU A 78 9.91 -4.93 -19.60
CA LEU A 78 9.78 -4.19 -20.85
C LEU A 78 11.15 -3.74 -21.37
N GLU A 79 12.02 -3.24 -20.52
CA GLU A 79 13.40 -2.87 -20.87
C GLU A 79 14.18 -4.08 -21.40
N ALA A 80 14.05 -5.24 -20.75
CA ALA A 80 14.67 -6.48 -21.22
C ALA A 80 14.12 -6.95 -22.57
N PHE A 81 12.81 -6.77 -22.82
CA PHE A 81 12.19 -7.03 -24.11
C PHE A 81 12.73 -6.08 -25.20
N LEU A 82 12.71 -4.76 -24.95
CA LEU A 82 13.15 -3.74 -25.90
C LEU A 82 14.66 -3.84 -26.18
N SER A 83 15.46 -4.28 -25.22
CA SER A 83 16.89 -4.55 -25.43
C SER A 83 17.12 -5.73 -26.37
N LYS A 84 16.24 -6.73 -26.34
CA LYS A 84 16.31 -7.91 -27.22
C LYS A 84 15.75 -7.61 -28.63
N TYR A 85 14.77 -6.72 -28.73
CA TYR A 85 14.08 -6.34 -29.96
C TYR A 85 14.14 -4.82 -30.19
N PRO A 86 15.31 -4.26 -30.60
CA PRO A 86 15.49 -2.81 -30.75
C PRO A 86 14.52 -2.18 -31.76
N GLU A 87 14.05 -2.92 -32.75
CA GLU A 87 13.03 -2.45 -33.70
C GLU A 87 11.72 -2.06 -33.01
N ARG A 88 11.38 -2.75 -31.91
CA ARG A 88 10.19 -2.45 -31.10
C ARG A 88 10.34 -1.19 -30.28
N LEU A 89 11.57 -0.81 -29.92
CA LEU A 89 11.84 0.46 -29.25
C LEU A 89 11.52 1.62 -30.17
N THR A 90 11.99 1.57 -31.42
CA THR A 90 11.69 2.61 -32.42
C THR A 90 10.19 2.74 -32.69
N GLU A 91 9.47 1.61 -32.77
CA GLU A 91 8.01 1.62 -32.90
C GLU A 91 7.33 2.26 -31.67
N LEU A 92 7.80 1.96 -30.46
CA LEU A 92 7.25 2.48 -29.21
C LEU A 92 7.52 3.99 -29.03
N GLU A 93 8.70 4.47 -29.43
CA GLU A 93 9.02 5.90 -29.46
C GLU A 93 8.11 6.65 -30.45
N ALA A 94 7.85 6.07 -31.63
CA ALA A 94 6.91 6.63 -32.59
C ALA A 94 5.47 6.67 -32.04
N LEU A 95 5.03 5.63 -31.31
CA LEU A 95 3.75 5.63 -30.61
C LEU A 95 3.66 6.74 -29.57
N GLN A 96 4.73 6.98 -28.81
CA GLN A 96 4.76 8.01 -27.78
C GLN A 96 4.59 9.41 -28.37
N VAL A 97 5.22 9.69 -29.51
CA VAL A 97 5.04 10.96 -30.24
C VAL A 97 3.59 11.12 -30.70
N ASN A 98 3.01 10.07 -31.28
CA ASN A 98 1.61 10.10 -31.74
C ASN A 98 0.65 10.36 -30.58
N CYS A 99 0.79 9.66 -29.45
CA CYS A 99 -0.07 9.80 -28.28
C CYS A 99 0.03 11.18 -27.60
N GLN A 100 1.10 11.94 -27.85
CA GLN A 100 1.25 13.32 -27.37
C GLN A 100 0.61 14.35 -28.31
N SER A 101 0.27 13.96 -29.53
CA SER A 101 -0.46 14.82 -30.47
C SER A 101 -1.89 15.02 -30.00
N LYS A 102 -2.33 16.28 -29.98
CA LYS A 102 -3.70 16.65 -29.59
C LYS A 102 -4.73 16.44 -30.72
N ASP A 103 -4.25 16.29 -31.96
CA ASP A 103 -5.07 16.35 -33.18
C ASP A 103 -4.86 15.11 -34.07
N LEU A 104 -4.90 13.91 -33.49
CA LEU A 104 -4.90 12.68 -34.30
C LEU A 104 -6.24 12.52 -35.02
N THR A 105 -6.18 12.28 -36.33
CA THR A 105 -7.32 11.79 -37.10
C THR A 105 -7.74 10.39 -36.64
N ALA A 106 -8.97 9.98 -36.94
CA ALA A 106 -9.45 8.63 -36.61
C ALA A 106 -8.61 7.51 -37.26
N GLU A 107 -8.07 7.76 -38.45
CA GLU A 107 -7.19 6.83 -39.17
C GLU A 107 -5.82 6.70 -38.49
N GLU A 108 -5.21 7.83 -38.09
CA GLU A 108 -3.96 7.83 -37.34
C GLU A 108 -4.11 7.18 -35.96
N TRP A 109 -5.26 7.40 -35.30
CA TRP A 109 -5.59 6.73 -34.05
C TRP A 109 -5.68 5.20 -34.21
N ASN A 110 -6.42 4.73 -35.22
CA ASN A 110 -6.55 3.29 -35.49
C ASN A 110 -5.19 2.66 -35.82
N THR A 111 -4.38 3.32 -36.65
CA THR A 111 -3.02 2.86 -36.98
C THR A 111 -2.13 2.80 -35.74
N THR A 112 -2.20 3.82 -34.88
CA THR A 112 -1.45 3.86 -33.61
C THR A 112 -1.90 2.74 -32.67
N LYS A 113 -3.20 2.48 -32.60
CA LYS A 113 -3.77 1.39 -31.80
C LYS A 113 -3.32 0.02 -32.31
N GLU A 114 -3.40 -0.24 -33.61
CA GLU A 114 -2.96 -1.52 -34.21
C GLU A 114 -1.47 -1.80 -33.96
N ARG A 115 -0.62 -0.77 -34.03
CA ARG A 115 0.79 -0.86 -33.67
C ARG A 115 0.98 -1.16 -32.19
N ALA A 116 0.26 -0.49 -31.30
CA ALA A 116 0.31 -0.76 -29.87
C ALA A 116 -0.12 -2.21 -29.55
N ASP A 117 -1.19 -2.70 -30.19
CA ASP A 117 -1.66 -4.08 -30.05
C ASP A 117 -0.62 -5.09 -30.55
N THR A 118 0.10 -4.77 -31.63
CA THR A 118 1.20 -5.60 -32.17
C THR A 118 2.37 -5.70 -31.19
N ILE A 119 2.83 -4.57 -30.64
CA ILE A 119 3.92 -4.55 -29.65
C ILE A 119 3.48 -5.30 -28.39
N GLN A 120 2.25 -5.07 -27.92
CA GLN A 120 1.70 -5.77 -26.78
C GLN A 120 1.66 -7.29 -27.01
N ALA A 121 1.23 -7.74 -28.19
CA ALA A 121 1.22 -9.16 -28.53
C ALA A 121 2.64 -9.76 -28.53
N ALA A 122 3.61 -9.07 -29.13
CA ALA A 122 5.01 -9.50 -29.14
C ALA A 122 5.60 -9.56 -27.72
N PHE A 123 5.29 -8.58 -26.88
CA PHE A 123 5.70 -8.57 -25.48
C PHE A 123 5.11 -9.75 -24.71
N GLN A 124 3.83 -10.07 -24.91
CA GLN A 124 3.20 -11.24 -24.29
C GLN A 124 3.84 -12.57 -24.73
N VAL A 125 4.23 -12.70 -26.01
CA VAL A 125 4.97 -13.87 -26.49
C VAL A 125 6.31 -13.99 -25.79
N TYR A 126 7.08 -12.89 -25.72
CA TYR A 126 8.35 -12.85 -25.00
C TYR A 126 8.21 -13.26 -23.52
N LEU A 127 7.21 -12.74 -22.82
CA LEU A 127 6.97 -13.09 -21.41
C LEU A 127 6.71 -14.60 -21.24
N LYS A 128 5.91 -15.21 -22.13
CA LYS A 128 5.61 -16.65 -22.10
C LYS A 128 6.83 -17.51 -22.39
N GLU A 129 7.65 -17.14 -23.38
CA GLU A 129 8.91 -17.82 -23.68
C GLU A 129 9.87 -17.77 -22.51
N ARG A 130 9.98 -16.62 -21.84
CA ARG A 130 10.86 -16.46 -20.68
C ARG A 130 10.36 -17.22 -19.45
N ALA A 131 9.04 -17.23 -19.23
CA ALA A 131 8.41 -17.98 -18.17
C ALA A 131 8.64 -19.50 -18.30
N SER A 132 8.60 -20.05 -19.52
CA SER A 132 8.85 -21.49 -19.72
C SER A 132 10.30 -21.92 -19.48
N LEU A 133 11.25 -20.97 -19.50
CA LEU A 133 12.68 -21.23 -19.30
C LEU A 133 13.16 -21.07 -17.85
N SER A 134 12.45 -20.29 -17.04
CA SER A 134 12.88 -19.92 -15.68
C SER A 134 11.69 -19.84 -14.73
N GLN A 135 11.71 -20.68 -13.68
CA GLN A 135 10.70 -20.63 -12.60
C GLN A 135 10.74 -19.28 -11.88
N SER A 136 11.93 -18.67 -11.75
CA SER A 136 12.07 -17.32 -11.18
C SER A 136 11.36 -16.29 -12.04
N PHE A 137 11.59 -16.29 -13.36
CA PHE A 137 10.92 -15.38 -14.26
C PHE A 137 9.41 -15.61 -14.26
N ASP A 138 8.96 -16.87 -14.32
CA ASP A 138 7.55 -17.24 -14.28
C ASP A 138 6.86 -16.72 -13.01
N TYR A 139 7.55 -16.79 -11.86
CA TYR A 139 7.03 -16.28 -10.60
C TYR A 139 6.74 -14.77 -10.64
N TRP A 140 7.68 -13.98 -11.16
CA TRP A 140 7.50 -12.53 -11.31
C TRP A 140 6.49 -12.19 -12.40
N ASN A 141 6.51 -12.94 -13.51
CA ASN A 141 5.58 -12.75 -14.62
C ASN A 141 4.15 -13.08 -14.19
N THR A 142 3.92 -14.16 -13.45
CA THR A 142 2.62 -14.52 -12.88
C THR A 142 2.10 -13.37 -12.00
N TYR A 143 2.96 -12.78 -11.15
CA TYR A 143 2.56 -11.62 -10.35
C TYR A 143 2.13 -10.42 -11.22
N VAL A 144 2.93 -10.07 -12.24
CA VAL A 144 2.71 -8.91 -13.11
C VAL A 144 1.51 -9.10 -14.04
N SER A 145 1.40 -10.27 -14.66
CA SER A 145 0.48 -10.55 -15.77
C SER A 145 -0.85 -11.15 -15.32
N ASP A 146 -0.88 -11.89 -14.21
CA ASP A 146 -2.09 -12.59 -13.77
C ASP A 146 -2.65 -12.04 -12.44
N LEU A 147 -1.79 -11.74 -11.47
CA LEU A 147 -2.24 -11.41 -10.11
C LEU A 147 -2.55 -9.91 -9.90
N TYR A 148 -1.58 -9.04 -10.16
CA TYR A 148 -1.76 -7.59 -10.00
C TYR A 148 -2.92 -7.01 -10.83
N PRO A 149 -3.16 -7.48 -12.07
CA PRO A 149 -4.29 -7.02 -12.87
C PRO A 149 -5.64 -7.21 -12.19
N ILE A 150 -5.81 -8.17 -11.28
CA ILE A 150 -7.05 -8.34 -10.51
C ILE A 150 -7.33 -7.11 -9.65
N VAL A 151 -6.31 -6.60 -8.94
CA VAL A 151 -6.45 -5.37 -8.13
C VAL A 151 -6.67 -4.17 -9.03
N ARG A 152 -5.89 -4.05 -10.12
CA ARG A 152 -6.03 -2.96 -11.10
C ARG A 152 -7.46 -2.90 -11.64
N ASP A 153 -8.01 -4.04 -12.06
CA ASP A 153 -9.32 -4.11 -12.70
C ASP A 153 -10.45 -3.88 -11.68
N LEU A 154 -10.33 -4.40 -10.45
CA LEU A 154 -11.25 -4.05 -9.36
C LEU A 154 -11.26 -2.54 -9.13
N THR A 155 -10.09 -1.93 -8.99
CA THR A 155 -9.98 -0.49 -8.79
C THR A 155 -10.55 0.27 -9.98
N ASN A 156 -10.17 -0.06 -11.20
CA ASN A 156 -10.66 0.63 -12.39
C ASN A 156 -12.17 0.52 -12.49
N SER A 157 -12.73 -0.68 -12.33
CA SER A 157 -14.17 -0.91 -12.37
C SER A 157 -14.93 -0.10 -11.32
N LEU A 158 -14.39 0.03 -10.10
CA LEU A 158 -14.98 0.83 -9.03
C LEU A 158 -14.85 2.34 -9.29
N ARG A 159 -13.73 2.79 -9.84
CA ARG A 159 -13.52 4.21 -10.16
C ARG A 159 -14.38 4.66 -11.34
N SER A 160 -14.55 3.80 -12.36
CA SER A 160 -15.31 4.10 -13.58
C SER A 160 -16.79 3.73 -13.50
N GLY A 161 -17.20 2.89 -12.55
CA GLY A 161 -18.55 2.32 -12.52
C GLY A 161 -18.78 1.26 -13.61
N ASP A 162 -17.73 0.52 -14.00
CA ASP A 162 -17.84 -0.56 -15.00
C ASP A 162 -18.26 -1.87 -14.33
N TRP A 163 -19.53 -2.23 -14.45
CA TRP A 163 -20.09 -3.41 -13.81
C TRP A 163 -19.54 -4.73 -14.36
N ILE A 164 -19.29 -4.80 -15.67
CA ILE A 164 -18.82 -6.04 -16.30
C ILE A 164 -17.36 -6.31 -15.92
N LEU A 165 -16.52 -5.26 -15.92
CA LEU A 165 -15.14 -5.36 -15.44
C LEU A 165 -15.09 -5.75 -13.96
N TYR A 166 -16.01 -5.21 -13.14
CA TYR A 166 -16.12 -5.56 -11.73
C TYR A 166 -16.40 -7.06 -11.53
N LEU A 167 -17.39 -7.61 -12.25
CA LEU A 167 -17.72 -9.04 -12.16
C LEU A 167 -16.55 -9.93 -12.61
N SER A 168 -15.94 -9.61 -13.75
CA SER A 168 -14.76 -10.33 -14.25
C SER A 168 -13.58 -10.31 -13.26
N ALA A 169 -13.34 -9.18 -12.59
CA ALA A 169 -12.28 -9.07 -11.60
C ALA A 169 -12.62 -9.82 -10.30
N MET A 170 -13.89 -9.81 -9.88
CA MET A 170 -14.38 -10.56 -8.73
C MET A 170 -14.31 -12.08 -8.93
N GLU A 171 -14.56 -12.58 -10.15
CA GLU A 171 -14.37 -13.99 -10.48
C GLU A 171 -12.91 -14.43 -10.32
N ARG A 172 -11.97 -13.67 -10.90
CA ARG A 172 -10.53 -13.95 -10.76
C ARG A 172 -10.05 -13.83 -9.31
N ALA A 173 -10.56 -12.83 -8.57
CA ALA A 173 -10.29 -12.67 -7.15
C ALA A 173 -10.76 -13.88 -6.34
N THR A 174 -11.88 -14.49 -6.72
CA THR A 174 -12.43 -15.68 -6.05
C THR A 174 -11.44 -16.84 -6.10
N SER A 175 -10.76 -17.07 -7.22
CA SER A 175 -9.73 -18.10 -7.33
C SER A 175 -8.60 -17.90 -6.31
N LEU A 176 -8.16 -16.66 -6.11
CA LEU A 176 -7.16 -16.35 -5.08
C LEU A 176 -7.67 -16.64 -3.66
N PHE A 177 -8.94 -16.38 -3.38
CA PHE A 177 -9.50 -16.65 -2.05
C PHE A 177 -9.46 -18.14 -1.72
N PHE A 178 -9.82 -18.99 -2.68
CA PHE A 178 -9.78 -20.44 -2.51
C PHE A 178 -8.35 -20.94 -2.33
N PHE A 179 -7.40 -20.46 -3.15
CA PHE A 179 -6.01 -20.87 -3.05
C PHE A 179 -5.35 -20.43 -1.74
N PHE A 180 -5.44 -19.16 -1.37
CA PHE A 180 -4.86 -18.62 -0.15
C PHE A 180 -5.70 -18.86 1.12
N GLY A 181 -6.77 -19.66 1.02
CA GLY A 181 -7.56 -20.10 2.17
C GLY A 181 -8.32 -18.98 2.89
N ARG A 182 -8.82 -17.97 2.15
CA ARG A 182 -9.64 -16.87 2.67
C ARG A 182 -11.10 -17.31 2.83
N THR A 183 -11.35 -18.23 3.75
CA THR A 183 -12.62 -18.97 3.90
C THR A 183 -13.86 -18.08 4.03
N ASN A 184 -13.75 -16.93 4.71
CA ASN A 184 -14.86 -15.96 4.82
C ASN A 184 -15.32 -15.45 3.45
N TYR A 185 -14.40 -15.33 2.50
CA TYR A 185 -14.68 -14.86 1.14
C TYR A 185 -15.00 -16.02 0.20
N CYS A 186 -14.32 -17.17 0.35
CA CYS A 186 -14.60 -18.39 -0.43
C CYS A 186 -16.08 -18.80 -0.40
N ARG A 187 -16.74 -18.62 0.75
CA ARG A 187 -18.15 -19.00 0.91
C ARG A 187 -19.10 -18.04 0.20
N TRP A 188 -18.92 -16.73 0.42
CA TRP A 188 -19.92 -15.74 0.04
C TRP A 188 -19.71 -15.17 -1.35
N THR A 189 -18.47 -15.12 -1.85
CA THR A 189 -18.19 -14.56 -3.18
C THR A 189 -18.82 -15.36 -4.33
N PRO A 190 -18.75 -16.71 -4.37
CA PRO A 190 -19.43 -17.48 -5.41
C PRO A 190 -20.95 -17.31 -5.39
N LEU A 191 -21.55 -17.26 -4.19
CA LEU A 191 -22.99 -17.02 -4.04
C LEU A 191 -23.37 -15.62 -4.56
N PHE A 192 -22.61 -14.60 -4.15
CA PHE A 192 -22.80 -13.23 -4.62
C PHE A 192 -22.70 -13.13 -6.14
N LEU A 193 -21.69 -13.75 -6.76
CA LEU A 193 -21.52 -13.78 -8.21
C LEU A 193 -22.71 -14.46 -8.90
N GLN A 194 -23.22 -15.57 -8.35
CA GLN A 194 -24.43 -16.22 -8.86
C GLN A 194 -25.65 -15.29 -8.79
N ASP A 195 -25.83 -14.56 -7.69
CA ASP A 195 -26.91 -13.59 -7.55
C ASP A 195 -26.75 -12.42 -8.53
N CYS A 196 -25.52 -11.95 -8.77
CA CYS A 196 -25.21 -10.94 -9.79
C CYS A 196 -25.58 -11.40 -11.21
N TYR A 197 -25.34 -12.67 -11.55
CA TYR A 197 -25.71 -13.21 -12.87
C TYR A 197 -27.21 -13.35 -13.07
N GLN A 198 -27.98 -13.41 -11.99
CA GLN A 198 -29.44 -13.45 -12.02
C GLN A 198 -30.09 -12.07 -11.85
N LEU A 199 -29.28 -11.01 -11.76
CA LEU A 199 -29.74 -9.66 -11.46
C LEU A 199 -30.72 -9.15 -12.52
N LYS A 200 -30.47 -9.45 -13.81
CA LYS A 200 -31.33 -9.04 -14.92
C LYS A 200 -32.76 -9.59 -14.77
N ASP A 201 -32.90 -10.83 -14.34
CA ASP A 201 -34.20 -11.50 -14.23
C ASP A 201 -34.91 -11.17 -12.91
N LYS A 202 -34.15 -11.11 -11.80
CA LYS A 202 -34.72 -10.91 -10.45
C LYS A 202 -34.91 -9.44 -10.08
N PHE A 203 -34.01 -8.56 -10.54
CA PHE A 203 -33.96 -7.14 -10.19
C PHE A 203 -33.62 -6.28 -11.43
N PRO A 204 -34.46 -6.27 -12.49
CA PRO A 204 -34.14 -5.62 -13.75
C PRO A 204 -33.78 -4.13 -13.60
N LEU A 205 -34.51 -3.39 -12.75
CA LEU A 205 -34.20 -1.98 -12.47
C LEU A 205 -32.83 -1.79 -11.80
N LEU A 206 -32.43 -2.72 -10.93
CA LEU A 206 -31.12 -2.68 -10.28
C LEU A 206 -30.01 -3.05 -11.26
N TYR A 207 -30.27 -4.04 -12.13
CA TYR A 207 -29.37 -4.42 -13.21
C TYR A 207 -29.09 -3.23 -14.15
N ASP A 208 -30.13 -2.55 -14.60
CA ASP A 208 -30.00 -1.36 -15.44
C ASP A 208 -29.23 -0.25 -14.72
N SER A 209 -29.52 -0.01 -13.44
CA SER A 209 -28.75 0.93 -12.62
C SER A 209 -27.27 0.56 -12.55
N TYR A 210 -26.94 -0.71 -12.29
CA TYR A 210 -25.56 -1.17 -12.17
C TYR A 210 -24.79 -1.10 -13.48
N MET A 211 -25.42 -1.45 -14.60
CA MET A 211 -24.82 -1.30 -15.94
C MET A 211 -24.46 0.15 -16.26
N HIS A 212 -25.12 1.13 -15.64
CA HIS A 212 -24.82 2.56 -15.75
C HIS A 212 -23.99 3.10 -14.57
N GLY A 213 -23.33 2.24 -13.80
CA GLY A 213 -22.43 2.63 -12.70
C GLY A 213 -23.11 2.88 -11.35
N GLY A 214 -24.39 2.53 -11.20
CA GLY A 214 -25.16 2.70 -9.96
C GLY A 214 -24.76 1.80 -8.79
N PHE A 215 -23.71 0.99 -8.93
CA PHE A 215 -23.14 0.17 -7.85
C PHE A 215 -21.98 0.85 -7.10
N VAL A 216 -21.62 2.08 -7.48
CA VAL A 216 -20.60 2.89 -6.82
C VAL A 216 -21.15 4.26 -6.43
N VAL A 217 -20.53 4.89 -5.44
CA VAL A 217 -20.77 6.29 -5.08
C VAL A 217 -19.73 7.13 -5.80
N ASN A 218 -20.14 8.12 -6.59
CA ASN A 218 -19.24 9.00 -7.32
C ASN A 218 -19.58 10.48 -7.06
N THR A 219 -18.65 11.36 -7.43
CA THR A 219 -18.91 12.79 -7.56
C THR A 219 -19.19 13.12 -9.02
N THR A 220 -19.40 14.40 -9.34
CA THR A 220 -19.52 14.86 -10.74
C THR A 220 -18.25 14.65 -11.56
N LYS A 221 -17.10 14.39 -10.93
CA LYS A 221 -15.82 14.21 -11.62
C LYS A 221 -15.70 12.78 -12.18
N LYS A 222 -15.22 12.65 -13.41
CA LYS A 222 -14.95 11.34 -14.05
C LYS A 222 -13.93 10.54 -13.23
N GLY A 223 -14.14 9.24 -13.11
CA GLY A 223 -13.20 8.36 -12.41
C GLY A 223 -13.18 8.58 -10.89
N SER A 224 -14.22 9.18 -10.30
CA SER A 224 -14.33 9.49 -8.87
C SER A 224 -15.03 8.40 -8.05
N GLY A 225 -15.49 7.32 -8.68
CA GLY A 225 -16.27 6.26 -8.04
C GLY A 225 -15.55 5.60 -6.86
N VAL A 226 -16.30 5.27 -5.81
CA VAL A 226 -15.84 4.49 -4.66
C VAL A 226 -16.95 3.51 -4.28
N PRO A 227 -16.61 2.31 -3.79
CA PRO A 227 -17.61 1.34 -3.35
C PRO A 227 -18.39 1.86 -2.12
N PHE A 228 -19.63 1.41 -1.95
CA PHE A 228 -20.53 1.87 -0.89
C PHE A 228 -19.93 1.74 0.52
N ASP A 229 -19.20 0.66 0.80
CA ASP A 229 -18.58 0.44 2.11
C ASP A 229 -17.41 1.40 2.38
N GLN A 230 -16.67 1.80 1.35
CA GLN A 230 -15.66 2.85 1.47
C GLN A 230 -16.29 4.23 1.63
N ALA A 231 -17.36 4.54 0.88
CA ALA A 231 -18.09 5.79 1.04
C ALA A 231 -18.64 5.91 2.47
N LEU A 232 -19.17 4.83 3.04
CA LEU A 232 -19.60 4.77 4.43
C LEU A 232 -18.43 5.01 5.41
N GLU A 233 -17.28 4.36 5.19
CA GLU A 233 -16.12 4.55 6.07
C GLU A 233 -15.63 6.01 6.04
N GLN A 234 -15.57 6.62 4.86
CA GLN A 234 -15.08 7.98 4.66
C GLN A 234 -16.06 9.04 5.15
N CYS A 235 -17.34 8.90 4.79
CA CYS A 235 -18.36 9.93 5.05
C CYS A 235 -18.99 9.80 6.43
N TYR A 236 -19.01 8.61 7.05
CA TYR A 236 -19.70 8.39 8.32
C TYR A 236 -18.78 7.90 9.43
N ASN A 237 -18.07 6.79 9.23
CA ASN A 237 -17.32 6.16 10.33
C ASN A 237 -16.10 7.00 10.75
N ARG A 238 -15.35 7.54 9.80
CA ARG A 238 -14.18 8.38 10.10
C ARG A 238 -14.58 9.66 10.84
N PRO A 239 -15.56 10.47 10.37
CA PRO A 239 -16.05 11.63 11.13
C PRO A 239 -16.57 11.28 12.53
N ALA A 240 -17.16 10.10 12.72
CA ALA A 240 -17.61 9.65 14.03
C ALA A 240 -16.46 9.31 14.99
N LYS A 241 -15.28 8.94 14.45
CA LYS A 241 -14.08 8.51 15.22
C LYS A 241 -13.10 9.64 15.57
N VAL A 242 -13.20 10.81 14.93
CA VAL A 242 -12.27 11.93 15.15
C VAL A 242 -12.78 12.89 16.24
N SER A 243 -11.94 13.85 16.65
CA SER A 243 -12.36 14.92 17.57
C SER A 243 -13.57 15.67 17.01
N GLY A 244 -14.61 15.85 17.83
CA GLY A 244 -15.93 16.35 17.40
C GLY A 244 -16.89 15.27 16.87
N GLY A 245 -16.47 14.00 16.90
CA GLY A 245 -17.27 12.82 16.60
C GLY A 245 -18.02 12.26 17.80
N ILE A 246 -18.67 11.12 17.61
CA ILE A 246 -19.39 10.41 18.67
C ILE A 246 -18.40 9.69 19.60
N ILE A 247 -17.33 9.12 19.04
CA ILE A 247 -16.34 8.38 19.81
C ILE A 247 -15.40 9.37 20.50
N GLY A 248 -15.47 9.43 21.83
CA GLY A 248 -14.57 10.24 22.68
C GLY A 248 -15.25 11.41 23.38
N ILE A 249 -16.37 11.93 22.87
CA ILE A 249 -17.07 13.10 23.45
C ILE A 249 -18.40 12.71 24.10
N THR A 250 -19.20 11.83 23.48
CA THR A 250 -20.52 11.51 24.02
C THR A 250 -20.97 10.09 23.71
N ARG A 251 -21.30 9.34 24.76
CA ARG A 251 -21.92 8.00 24.66
C ARG A 251 -23.42 8.03 25.00
N LYS A 252 -23.99 9.21 25.26
CA LYS A 252 -25.42 9.37 25.56
C LYS A 252 -26.24 9.18 24.30
N LYS A 253 -27.31 8.37 24.37
CA LYS A 253 -28.13 8.00 23.20
C LYS A 253 -28.69 9.23 22.49
N GLU A 254 -29.10 10.23 23.25
CA GLU A 254 -29.69 11.48 22.77
C GLU A 254 -28.67 12.30 21.98
N ALA A 255 -27.43 12.34 22.45
CA ALA A 255 -26.35 13.06 21.78
C ALA A 255 -25.86 12.33 20.52
N VAL A 256 -25.88 11.00 20.52
CA VAL A 256 -25.62 10.18 19.32
C VAL A 256 -26.70 10.44 18.26
N ALA A 257 -27.97 10.45 18.67
CA ALA A 257 -29.09 10.75 17.78
C ALA A 257 -29.00 12.18 17.22
N LEU A 258 -28.71 13.16 18.09
CA LEU A 258 -28.53 14.56 17.69
C LEU A 258 -27.36 14.72 16.72
N TRP A 259 -26.24 14.04 16.96
CA TRP A 259 -25.10 14.03 16.03
C TRP A 259 -25.52 13.46 14.66
N GLY A 260 -26.27 12.36 14.63
CA GLY A 260 -26.78 11.76 13.39
C GLY A 260 -27.65 12.73 12.58
N ILE A 261 -28.50 13.52 13.26
CA ILE A 261 -29.35 14.52 12.62
C ILE A 261 -28.54 15.72 12.12
N ILE A 262 -27.64 16.27 12.94
CA ILE A 262 -26.94 17.54 12.65
C ILE A 262 -25.75 17.34 11.71
N LYS A 263 -25.08 16.18 11.72
CA LYS A 263 -23.86 15.90 10.93
C LYS A 263 -24.02 16.34 9.47
N HIS A 264 -25.10 15.93 8.82
CA HIS A 264 -25.34 16.26 7.42
C HIS A 264 -25.39 17.77 7.15
N LYS A 265 -26.00 18.54 8.06
CA LYS A 265 -26.02 20.01 7.99
C LYS A 265 -24.66 20.63 8.28
N LYS A 266 -23.90 20.06 9.22
CA LYS A 266 -22.53 20.47 9.52
C LYS A 266 -21.61 20.26 8.32
N ASP A 267 -21.70 19.09 7.67
CA ASP A 267 -20.89 18.77 6.50
C ASP A 267 -21.22 19.69 5.33
N GLN A 268 -22.51 19.98 5.07
CA GLN A 268 -22.93 20.98 4.06
C GLN A 268 -22.32 22.36 4.31
N TYR A 269 -22.27 22.81 5.56
CA TYR A 269 -21.67 24.09 5.92
C TYR A 269 -20.14 24.09 5.72
N VAL A 270 -19.46 23.00 6.10
CA VAL A 270 -18.02 22.84 5.88
C VAL A 270 -17.68 22.81 4.39
N ASP A 271 -18.48 22.12 3.57
CA ASP A 271 -18.29 22.07 2.13
C ASP A 271 -18.49 23.44 1.48
N LEU A 272 -19.50 24.20 1.92
CA LEU A 272 -19.71 25.59 1.48
C LEU A 272 -18.52 26.50 1.81
N LEU A 273 -17.88 26.31 2.97
CA LEU A 273 -16.68 27.05 3.34
C LEU A 273 -15.48 26.65 2.48
N LYS A 274 -15.29 25.35 2.21
CA LYS A 274 -14.19 24.84 1.37
C LYS A 274 -14.32 25.25 -0.10
N MET A 275 -15.53 25.30 -0.63
CA MET A 275 -15.78 25.73 -2.01
C MET A 275 -15.33 27.18 -2.29
N LYS A 276 -15.15 28.02 -1.26
CA LYS A 276 -14.63 29.38 -1.43
C LYS A 276 -13.12 29.45 -1.66
N ASP A 277 -12.39 28.36 -1.38
CA ASP A 277 -10.92 28.34 -1.39
C ASP A 277 -10.31 27.42 -2.48
N ASP A 278 -11.12 26.72 -3.29
CA ASP A 278 -10.61 25.70 -4.20
C ASP A 278 -10.22 26.27 -5.58
N VAL A 279 -8.94 26.14 -5.94
CA VAL A 279 -8.41 26.48 -7.27
C VAL A 279 -8.65 25.28 -8.18
N GLU A 280 -9.60 25.44 -9.12
CA GLU A 280 -10.00 24.40 -10.05
C GLU A 280 -8.85 23.93 -10.95
N GLY A 281 -8.53 22.63 -10.89
CA GLY A 281 -7.61 21.97 -11.83
C GLY A 281 -7.75 20.46 -11.79
N GLU A 282 -7.41 19.76 -12.88
CA GLU A 282 -7.44 18.28 -12.97
C GLU A 282 -6.56 17.60 -11.91
N LEU A 283 -5.50 18.27 -11.45
CA LEU A 283 -4.62 17.78 -10.37
C LEU A 283 -5.30 17.77 -8.98
N SER A 284 -6.50 18.34 -8.84
CA SER A 284 -7.31 18.26 -7.62
C SER A 284 -8.07 16.92 -7.46
N LEU A 285 -7.96 16.00 -8.43
CA LEU A 285 -8.74 14.75 -8.47
C LEU A 285 -8.33 13.73 -7.40
N HIS A 286 -7.03 13.66 -7.07
CA HIS A 286 -6.50 12.74 -6.06
C HIS A 286 -5.22 13.28 -5.45
N HIS A 287 -5.03 13.09 -4.13
CA HIS A 287 -3.84 13.56 -3.42
C HIS A 287 -2.51 12.99 -3.94
N ASP A 288 -2.54 11.86 -4.67
CA ASP A 288 -1.37 11.28 -5.32
C ASP A 288 -0.90 12.10 -6.54
N PHE A 289 -1.77 12.91 -7.14
CA PHE A 289 -1.40 13.84 -8.23
C PHE A 289 -0.79 15.14 -7.71
N ASN A 290 -0.73 15.34 -6.39
CA ASN A 290 0.07 16.43 -5.82
C ASN A 290 1.53 16.24 -6.25
N PRO A 291 2.19 17.26 -6.84
CA PRO A 291 3.57 17.16 -7.30
C PRO A 291 4.53 16.60 -6.24
N SER A 292 4.37 16.98 -4.97
CA SER A 292 5.21 16.48 -3.89
C SER A 292 5.03 14.97 -3.64
N THR A 293 3.79 14.47 -3.68
CA THR A 293 3.48 13.05 -3.54
C THR A 293 3.97 12.27 -4.75
N ALA A 294 3.72 12.78 -5.97
CA ALA A 294 4.15 12.15 -7.21
C ALA A 294 5.68 12.01 -7.28
N THR A 295 6.43 13.10 -7.02
CA THR A 295 7.91 13.08 -7.00
C THR A 295 8.43 12.08 -5.98
N LYS A 296 7.81 12.00 -4.79
CA LYS A 296 8.19 11.02 -3.78
C LYS A 296 7.99 9.58 -4.24
N ILE A 297 6.83 9.26 -4.83
CA ILE A 297 6.53 7.90 -5.31
C ILE A 297 7.46 7.52 -6.47
N VAL A 298 7.74 8.45 -7.39
CA VAL A 298 8.67 8.23 -8.50
C VAL A 298 10.09 7.96 -7.97
N GLY A 299 10.55 8.73 -6.98
CA GLY A 299 11.83 8.47 -6.31
C GLY A 299 11.88 7.07 -5.69
N MET A 300 10.84 6.67 -4.95
CA MET A 300 10.76 5.33 -4.36
C MET A 300 10.81 4.21 -5.41
N VAL A 301 10.12 4.38 -6.54
CA VAL A 301 10.16 3.41 -7.66
C VAL A 301 11.58 3.30 -8.22
N GLN A 302 12.28 4.42 -8.38
CA GLN A 302 13.66 4.46 -8.86
C GLN A 302 14.61 3.77 -7.87
N ASP A 303 14.50 4.07 -6.57
CA ASP A 303 15.33 3.48 -5.52
C ASP A 303 15.18 1.95 -5.47
N ILE A 304 13.95 1.44 -5.64
CA ILE A 304 13.68 0.00 -5.73
C ILE A 304 14.32 -0.60 -6.98
N ALA A 305 14.17 0.04 -8.15
CA ALA A 305 14.72 -0.46 -9.40
C ALA A 305 16.26 -0.53 -9.34
N GLU A 306 16.91 0.53 -8.86
CA GLU A 306 18.37 0.60 -8.69
C GLU A 306 18.89 -0.48 -7.73
N TYR A 307 18.19 -0.69 -6.61
CA TYR A 307 18.54 -1.73 -5.66
C TYR A 307 18.47 -3.13 -6.29
N LEU A 308 17.40 -3.43 -7.02
CA LEU A 308 17.22 -4.72 -7.68
C LEU A 308 18.29 -4.97 -8.74
N LEU A 309 18.63 -3.96 -9.55
CA LEU A 309 19.71 -4.05 -10.54
C LEU A 309 21.07 -4.30 -9.87
N LYS A 310 21.32 -3.72 -8.70
CA LYS A 310 22.58 -3.85 -7.97
C LYS A 310 22.74 -5.21 -7.26
N VAL A 311 21.68 -5.71 -6.62
CA VAL A 311 21.78 -6.86 -5.70
C VAL A 311 21.40 -8.17 -6.37
N CYS A 312 20.21 -8.23 -6.99
CA CYS A 312 19.74 -9.43 -7.67
C CYS A 312 18.56 -9.05 -8.56
N SER A 313 18.79 -9.02 -9.88
CA SER A 313 17.71 -8.74 -10.83
C SER A 313 16.71 -9.91 -10.84
N PRO A 314 15.39 -9.64 -10.65
CA PRO A 314 14.32 -10.62 -10.80
C PRO A 314 14.32 -11.37 -12.15
N LEU A 315 14.99 -10.82 -13.17
CA LEU A 315 14.95 -11.28 -14.56
C LEU A 315 16.18 -12.10 -14.98
N GLN A 316 17.12 -12.38 -14.07
CA GLN A 316 18.26 -13.24 -14.38
C GLN A 316 17.81 -14.63 -14.83
N ASP A 317 18.61 -15.29 -15.67
CA ASP A 317 18.38 -16.67 -16.18
C ASP A 317 18.60 -17.73 -15.09
N GLN A 318 17.94 -17.55 -13.95
CA GLN A 318 17.98 -18.49 -12.84
C GLN A 318 16.82 -19.46 -12.97
N VAL A 319 17.12 -20.76 -12.93
CA VAL A 319 16.08 -21.79 -13.06
C VAL A 319 15.15 -21.77 -11.84
N ALA A 320 15.67 -21.61 -10.62
CA ALA A 320 14.89 -21.60 -9.38
C ALA A 320 14.72 -20.18 -8.81
N LEU A 321 13.60 -19.92 -8.12
CA LEU A 321 13.35 -18.66 -7.43
C LEU A 321 14.34 -18.45 -6.28
N LYS A 322 15.08 -17.34 -6.32
CA LYS A 322 15.88 -16.86 -5.19
C LYS A 322 15.18 -15.72 -4.48
N ASN A 323 15.34 -15.70 -3.17
CA ASN A 323 14.95 -14.55 -2.36
C ASN A 323 15.90 -13.39 -2.68
N ILE A 324 15.38 -12.32 -3.26
CA ILE A 324 16.18 -11.21 -3.82
C ILE A 324 16.92 -10.39 -2.76
N PHE A 325 16.52 -10.52 -1.49
CA PHE A 325 17.18 -9.85 -0.38
C PHE A 325 18.34 -10.69 0.19
N THR A 326 18.15 -11.99 0.35
CA THR A 326 19.17 -12.89 0.96
C THR A 326 20.05 -13.62 -0.05
N GLY A 327 19.63 -13.69 -1.32
CA GLY A 327 20.26 -14.48 -2.37
C GLY A 327 20.05 -16.00 -2.25
N GLY A 328 19.37 -16.48 -1.20
CA GLY A 328 19.10 -17.90 -0.98
C GLY A 328 17.97 -18.42 -1.88
N ILE A 329 18.06 -19.69 -2.29
CA ILE A 329 16.96 -20.37 -3.01
C ILE A 329 15.76 -20.53 -2.06
N VAL A 330 14.57 -20.19 -2.55
CA VAL A 330 13.33 -20.34 -1.77
C VAL A 330 12.95 -21.81 -1.69
N THR A 331 13.09 -22.41 -0.51
CA THR A 331 12.79 -23.84 -0.26
C THR A 331 11.70 -24.05 0.80
N ASN A 332 11.32 -22.98 1.51
CA ASN A 332 10.32 -23.01 2.57
C ASN A 332 8.87 -23.04 2.06
N VAL A 333 8.67 -22.85 0.76
CA VAL A 333 7.37 -22.84 0.09
C VAL A 333 7.47 -23.59 -1.24
N ASP A 334 6.40 -24.30 -1.58
CA ASP A 334 6.23 -24.96 -2.88
C ASP A 334 5.92 -23.89 -3.95
N ILE A 335 6.94 -23.54 -4.74
CA ILE A 335 6.85 -22.50 -5.78
C ILE A 335 6.02 -22.97 -6.97
N ASP A 336 6.14 -24.23 -7.38
CA ASP A 336 5.34 -24.78 -8.50
C ASP A 336 3.84 -24.71 -8.18
N LYS A 337 3.50 -24.95 -6.91
CA LYS A 337 2.14 -24.75 -6.42
C LYS A 337 1.70 -23.28 -6.41
N LEU A 338 2.58 -22.34 -6.06
CA LEU A 338 2.30 -20.90 -6.14
C LEU A 338 2.02 -20.45 -7.58
N LEU A 339 2.81 -20.93 -8.55
CA LEU A 339 2.59 -20.64 -9.97
C LEU A 339 1.22 -21.15 -10.44
N CYS A 340 0.77 -22.28 -9.91
CA CYS A 340 -0.55 -22.84 -10.19
C CYS A 340 -1.71 -22.21 -9.40
N CYS A 341 -1.49 -21.10 -8.67
CA CYS A 341 -2.48 -20.56 -7.73
C CYS A 341 -3.85 -20.24 -8.35
N MET A 342 -3.86 -19.64 -9.55
CA MET A 342 -5.10 -19.33 -10.27
C MET A 342 -5.83 -20.59 -10.72
N LYS A 343 -5.10 -21.58 -11.25
CA LYS A 343 -5.67 -22.84 -11.74
C LYS A 343 -6.25 -23.68 -10.59
N GLU A 344 -5.48 -23.90 -9.53
CA GLU A 344 -5.93 -24.66 -8.36
C GLU A 344 -7.07 -23.94 -7.63
N GLY A 345 -6.97 -22.61 -7.48
CA GLY A 345 -8.01 -21.78 -6.90
C GLY A 345 -9.34 -21.88 -7.67
N SER A 346 -9.30 -21.79 -8.99
CA SER A 346 -10.47 -21.95 -9.86
C SER A 346 -11.07 -23.36 -9.76
N ALA A 347 -10.25 -24.41 -9.74
CA ALA A 347 -10.74 -25.78 -9.58
C ALA A 347 -11.42 -26.00 -8.23
N ALA A 348 -10.86 -25.46 -7.15
CA ALA A 348 -11.46 -25.51 -5.82
C ALA A 348 -12.77 -24.70 -5.75
N CYS A 349 -12.83 -23.55 -6.42
CA CYS A 349 -14.05 -22.76 -6.54
C CYS A 349 -15.15 -23.53 -7.28
N ALA A 350 -14.84 -24.10 -8.44
CA ALA A 350 -15.79 -24.90 -9.24
C ALA A 350 -16.35 -26.07 -8.44
N LYS A 351 -15.49 -26.82 -7.75
CA LYS A 351 -15.90 -27.90 -6.84
C LYS A 351 -16.84 -27.39 -5.75
N CYS A 352 -16.54 -26.23 -5.15
CA CYS A 352 -17.37 -25.64 -4.11
C CYS A 352 -18.76 -25.25 -4.63
N ILE A 353 -18.84 -24.68 -5.84
CA ILE A 353 -20.10 -24.34 -6.51
C ILE A 353 -20.92 -25.60 -6.78
N ASP A 354 -20.30 -26.65 -7.31
CA ASP A 354 -20.97 -27.90 -7.63
C ASP A 354 -21.56 -28.58 -6.38
N GLU A 355 -20.75 -28.74 -5.34
CA GLU A 355 -21.18 -29.42 -4.10
C GLU A 355 -22.25 -28.64 -3.33
N ARG A 356 -22.13 -27.31 -3.25
CA ARG A 356 -22.94 -26.50 -2.32
C ARG A 356 -24.10 -25.76 -3.00
N LEU A 357 -23.91 -25.26 -4.21
CA LEU A 357 -24.90 -24.40 -4.88
C LEU A 357 -25.73 -25.19 -5.90
N ARG A 358 -25.08 -26.03 -6.71
CA ARG A 358 -25.72 -26.81 -7.78
C ARG A 358 -26.36 -28.09 -7.23
N ASN A 359 -25.55 -29.00 -6.69
CA ASN A 359 -26.01 -30.31 -6.21
C ASN A 359 -26.59 -30.25 -4.80
N ARG A 360 -26.22 -29.22 -4.02
CA ARG A 360 -26.63 -29.03 -2.62
C ARG A 360 -26.36 -30.26 -1.74
N SER A 361 -25.32 -31.04 -2.09
CA SER A 361 -24.90 -32.23 -1.36
C SER A 361 -24.18 -31.87 -0.05
N ILE A 362 -23.61 -30.66 0.03
CA ILE A 362 -22.97 -30.13 1.23
C ILE A 362 -23.63 -28.79 1.58
N SER A 363 -23.98 -28.60 2.85
CA SER A 363 -24.51 -27.31 3.33
C SER A 363 -23.50 -26.18 3.12
N ILE A 364 -23.99 -25.00 2.71
CA ILE A 364 -23.16 -23.79 2.53
C ILE A 364 -22.43 -23.38 3.82
N TYR A 365 -23.00 -23.69 4.98
CA TYR A 365 -22.45 -23.38 6.30
C TYR A 365 -21.35 -24.34 6.73
N SER A 366 -21.20 -25.48 6.05
CA SER A 366 -20.16 -26.47 6.34
C SER A 366 -18.76 -25.87 6.17
N THR A 367 -17.80 -26.46 6.87
CA THR A 367 -16.39 -26.07 6.78
C THR A 367 -15.87 -26.22 5.35
N ILE A 368 -15.15 -25.20 4.88
CA ILE A 368 -14.43 -25.24 3.60
C ILE A 368 -12.99 -25.63 3.91
N SER A 369 -12.54 -26.76 3.36
CA SER A 369 -11.16 -27.21 3.50
C SER A 369 -10.23 -26.23 2.77
N LYS A 370 -9.22 -25.72 3.48
CA LYS A 370 -8.18 -24.90 2.86
C LYS A 370 -7.27 -25.77 2.00
N ILE A 371 -6.85 -25.25 0.85
CA ILE A 371 -5.76 -25.88 0.10
C ILE A 371 -4.53 -25.93 1.01
N LYS A 372 -3.91 -27.11 1.12
CA LYS A 372 -2.69 -27.30 1.90
C LYS A 372 -1.59 -26.48 1.23
N PHE A 373 -1.33 -25.31 1.79
CA PHE A 373 -0.28 -24.40 1.37
C PHE A 373 0.49 -23.98 2.62
N THR A 374 1.79 -24.22 2.63
CA THR A 374 2.66 -23.71 3.69
C THR A 374 2.78 -22.21 3.47
N SER A 375 2.00 -21.43 4.23
CA SER A 375 2.18 -19.98 4.22
C SER A 375 3.64 -19.68 4.59
N PRO A 376 4.38 -18.89 3.80
CA PRO A 376 5.68 -18.41 4.22
C PRO A 376 5.48 -17.68 5.55
N LYS A 377 5.88 -18.28 6.66
CA LYS A 377 6.05 -17.53 7.91
C LYS A 377 7.43 -16.92 7.85
N THR A 378 7.63 -15.97 6.94
CA THR A 378 8.84 -15.17 7.00
C THR A 378 8.61 -14.22 8.14
N THR A 379 9.04 -14.60 9.34
CA THR A 379 9.27 -13.59 10.37
C THR A 379 10.32 -12.69 9.75
N LEU A 380 9.91 -11.51 9.27
CA LEU A 380 10.82 -10.42 8.99
C LEU A 380 11.44 -10.07 10.35
N ASN A 381 12.43 -10.87 10.76
CA ASN A 381 13.37 -10.60 11.83
C ASN A 381 14.35 -9.54 11.32
N LEU A 382 13.80 -8.48 10.73
CA LEU A 382 14.49 -7.22 10.57
C LEU A 382 14.69 -6.75 11.99
N ALA A 383 15.96 -6.60 12.38
CA ALA A 383 16.30 -6.13 13.71
C ALA A 383 15.41 -4.93 14.05
N PRO A 384 14.87 -4.85 15.28
CA PRO A 384 14.12 -3.67 15.69
C PRO A 384 14.97 -2.46 15.33
N LYS A 385 14.32 -1.41 14.79
CA LYS A 385 14.98 -0.11 14.63
C LYS A 385 15.41 0.26 16.05
N VAL A 386 16.67 0.00 16.40
CA VAL A 386 17.23 0.39 17.69
C VAL A 386 17.00 1.89 17.74
N ASP A 387 16.41 2.38 18.83
CA ASP A 387 15.95 3.77 18.91
C ASP A 387 17.16 4.70 18.77
N ILE A 388 17.40 5.13 17.53
CA ILE A 388 18.55 5.94 17.13
C ILE A 388 18.61 7.19 18.00
N LYS A 389 17.47 7.67 18.52
CA LYS A 389 17.41 8.85 19.37
C LYS A 389 18.14 8.67 20.70
N ASP A 390 17.93 7.56 21.41
CA ASP A 390 18.53 7.37 22.74
C ASP A 390 20.05 7.16 22.68
N GLU A 391 20.53 6.40 21.69
CA GLU A 391 21.98 6.20 21.50
C GLU A 391 22.67 7.44 20.91
N THR A 392 21.99 8.22 20.06
CA THR A 392 22.52 9.51 19.58
C THR A 392 22.64 10.51 20.73
N ILE A 393 21.68 10.54 21.66
CA ILE A 393 21.76 11.37 22.87
C ILE A 393 22.94 10.95 23.75
N LYS A 394 23.16 9.65 23.96
CA LYS A 394 24.32 9.16 24.73
C LYS A 394 25.65 9.49 24.06
N ALA A 395 25.75 9.31 22.74
CA ALA A 395 26.95 9.67 21.98
C ALA A 395 27.26 11.17 22.11
N LEU A 396 26.25 12.03 22.01
CA LEU A 396 26.39 13.47 22.23
C LEU A 396 26.83 13.79 23.66
N MET A 397 26.27 13.13 24.68
CA MET A 397 26.68 13.30 26.07
C MET A 397 28.15 12.91 26.28
N PHE A 398 28.62 11.81 25.68
CA PHE A 398 30.02 11.39 25.81
C PHE A 398 30.99 12.33 25.10
N ILE A 399 30.62 12.83 23.92
CA ILE A 399 31.40 13.86 23.22
C ILE A 399 31.48 15.13 24.05
N GLU A 400 30.35 15.61 24.59
CA GLU A 400 30.30 16.81 25.43
C GLU A 400 31.16 16.64 26.70
N TYR A 401 31.09 15.48 27.34
CA TYR A 401 31.89 15.15 28.53
C TYR A 401 33.38 15.07 28.22
N GLY A 402 33.77 14.46 27.10
CA GLY A 402 35.16 14.38 26.63
C GLY A 402 35.74 15.75 26.30
N CYS A 403 34.95 16.60 25.63
CA CYS A 403 35.35 17.98 25.37
C CYS A 403 35.54 18.79 26.66
N HIS A 404 34.70 18.57 27.67
CA HIS A 404 34.87 19.21 28.99
C HIS A 404 36.15 18.76 29.71
N ARG A 405 36.68 17.58 29.35
CA ARG A 405 37.94 17.03 29.87
C ARG A 405 39.15 17.34 28.99
N GLY A 406 38.99 18.17 27.97
CA GLY A 406 40.08 18.66 27.13
C GLY A 406 40.40 17.83 25.89
N PHE A 407 39.57 16.83 25.54
CA PHE A 407 39.70 16.09 24.28
C PHE A 407 39.00 16.84 23.14
N THR A 408 39.59 16.82 21.96
CA THR A 408 38.92 17.33 20.75
C THR A 408 37.85 16.35 20.27
N VAL A 409 36.85 16.86 19.55
CA VAL A 409 35.80 16.00 18.95
C VAL A 409 36.46 15.01 17.98
N GLU A 410 37.46 15.46 17.24
CA GLU A 410 38.22 14.67 16.28
C GLU A 410 38.98 13.51 16.93
N GLU A 411 39.53 13.69 18.14
CA GLU A 411 40.16 12.61 18.92
C GLU A 411 39.11 11.62 19.46
N LEU A 412 37.96 12.10 19.94
CA LEU A 412 36.91 11.24 20.49
C LEU A 412 36.27 10.37 19.40
N LEU A 413 36.09 10.92 18.19
CA LEU A 413 35.52 10.21 17.05
C LEU A 413 36.47 9.15 16.44
N GLN A 414 37.73 9.08 16.88
CA GLN A 414 38.64 7.99 16.53
C GLN A 414 38.34 6.69 17.29
N HIS A 415 37.55 6.75 18.36
CA HIS A 415 37.19 5.62 19.21
C HIS A 415 35.68 5.34 19.19
N GLU A 416 35.26 4.14 19.58
CA GLU A 416 33.83 3.84 19.76
C GLU A 416 33.30 4.54 21.01
N ILE A 417 32.29 5.39 20.80
CA ILE A 417 31.71 6.29 21.81
C ILE A 417 30.39 5.75 22.39
N THR A 418 29.97 4.55 21.98
CA THR A 418 28.77 3.86 22.49
C THR A 418 29.13 2.44 22.93
N ASN A 419 28.37 1.88 23.87
CA ASN A 419 28.68 0.58 24.53
C ASN A 419 28.56 -0.65 23.63
N SER A 420 28.23 -0.48 22.35
CA SER A 420 28.11 -1.58 21.40
C SER A 420 28.78 -1.15 20.11
N ALA A 421 29.64 -2.02 19.60
CA ALA A 421 30.28 -1.90 18.29
C ALA A 421 29.26 -2.09 17.15
N PHE A 422 28.22 -1.24 17.13
CA PHE A 422 27.04 -1.36 16.26
C PHE A 422 27.39 -1.32 14.77
N PHE A 423 28.57 -0.81 14.42
CA PHE A 423 28.98 -0.55 13.04
C PHE A 423 30.00 -1.55 12.50
N LEU A 424 30.50 -2.47 13.34
CA LEU A 424 31.55 -3.42 12.95
C LEU A 424 31.08 -4.86 12.93
N VAL A 425 30.11 -5.27 13.75
CA VAL A 425 29.77 -6.69 13.89
C VAL A 425 28.25 -6.90 13.84
N ASP A 426 27.80 -7.91 13.09
CA ASP A 426 26.40 -8.33 13.11
C ASP A 426 26.07 -9.19 14.34
N LYS A 427 24.77 -9.49 14.50
CA LYS A 427 24.23 -10.29 15.62
C LYS A 427 24.81 -11.71 15.72
N ASP A 428 25.48 -12.18 14.68
CA ASP A 428 26.07 -13.53 14.60
C ASP A 428 27.61 -13.48 14.74
N GLY A 429 28.19 -12.31 15.04
CA GLY A 429 29.62 -12.14 15.31
C GLY A 429 30.48 -11.87 14.06
N TYR A 430 29.87 -11.61 12.89
CA TYR A 430 30.59 -11.37 11.64
C TYR A 430 30.79 -9.89 11.34
N LEU A 431 31.96 -9.57 10.77
CA LEU A 431 32.34 -8.20 10.42
C LEU A 431 31.47 -7.64 9.26
N ARG A 432 30.78 -6.52 9.48
CA ARG A 432 30.07 -5.76 8.42
C ARG A 432 30.91 -4.59 7.91
N LYS A 433 30.70 -4.19 6.65
CA LYS A 433 31.23 -2.92 6.13
C LYS A 433 30.48 -1.75 6.80
N SER A 434 31.21 -0.84 7.43
CA SER A 434 30.65 0.21 8.30
C SER A 434 29.84 1.26 7.53
N ALA A 435 28.67 1.66 8.07
CA ALA A 435 27.89 2.80 7.63
C ALA A 435 28.17 4.07 8.46
N LYS A 436 29.45 4.33 8.82
CA LYS A 436 29.88 5.51 9.60
C LYS A 436 29.37 6.84 9.02
N SER A 437 29.15 6.90 7.70
CA SER A 437 28.57 8.05 7.02
C SER A 437 27.17 8.40 7.51
N GLN A 438 26.32 7.41 7.81
CA GLN A 438 24.93 7.63 8.25
C GLN A 438 24.86 8.27 9.64
N LEU A 439 25.73 7.86 10.57
CA LEU A 439 25.85 8.49 11.89
C LEU A 439 26.36 9.93 11.77
N GLY A 440 27.36 10.16 10.92
CA GLY A 440 27.85 11.50 10.61
C GLY A 440 26.76 12.42 10.03
N THR A 441 25.93 11.90 9.12
CA THR A 441 24.81 12.65 8.54
C THR A 441 23.75 13.03 9.57
N GLU A 442 23.41 12.16 10.52
CA GLU A 442 22.46 12.49 11.59
C GLU A 442 23.04 13.43 12.65
N LEU A 443 24.33 13.29 13.01
CA LEU A 443 25.02 14.21 13.91
C LEU A 443 25.08 15.64 13.31
N LEU A 444 25.35 15.75 12.01
CA LEU A 444 25.36 17.04 11.30
C LEU A 444 23.99 17.74 11.29
N LYS A 445 22.89 16.98 11.28
CA LYS A 445 21.53 17.53 11.39
C LYS A 445 21.24 18.10 12.78
N LEU A 446 21.92 17.62 13.82
CA LEU A 446 21.75 18.05 15.21
C LEU A 446 22.74 19.15 15.65
N CYS A 447 23.87 19.32 14.96
CA CYS A 447 24.85 20.40 15.20
C CYS A 447 24.25 21.83 15.29
N PRO A 448 23.23 22.24 14.49
CA PRO A 448 22.64 23.59 14.61
C PRO A 448 21.96 23.87 15.96
N LEU A 449 21.64 22.83 16.74
CA LEU A 449 21.06 22.96 18.08
C LEU A 449 22.12 23.14 19.17
N ILE A 450 23.37 22.75 18.90
CA ILE A 450 24.51 22.89 19.82
C ILE A 450 24.99 24.35 19.83
N ASP A 451 25.01 25.03 18.68
CA ASP A 451 25.39 26.45 18.60
C ASP A 451 24.33 27.41 19.18
N LYS A 452 23.04 27.02 19.20
CA LYS A 452 21.96 27.88 19.72
C LYS A 452 21.88 27.97 21.25
N LYS A 453 22.70 27.22 21.99
CA LYS A 453 22.85 27.37 23.46
C LYS A 453 23.99 28.30 23.88
N ARG A 454 24.79 28.84 22.96
CA ARG A 454 25.86 29.81 23.23
C ARG A 454 25.48 31.25 22.83
N SER A 455 24.36 31.78 23.36
CA SER A 455 24.20 33.25 23.42
C SER A 455 23.16 33.69 24.44
N ARG A 456 23.46 33.59 25.74
CA ARG A 456 22.82 34.47 26.75
C ARG A 456 23.85 34.89 27.81
N ASN A 457 24.28 36.14 27.64
CA ASN A 457 24.96 37.05 28.53
C ASN A 457 25.02 36.65 30.01
N ILE A 458 26.25 36.61 30.53
CA ILE A 458 26.57 36.72 31.96
C ILE A 458 26.43 38.21 32.34
N PRO A 459 25.56 38.61 33.28
CA PRO A 459 25.59 39.95 33.82
C PRO A 459 26.62 40.01 34.97
N THR A 460 27.64 40.83 34.77
CA THR A 460 28.45 41.42 35.84
C THR A 460 27.55 42.36 36.66
N ASN A 461 27.62 42.29 37.98
CA ASN A 461 26.97 43.24 38.88
C ASN A 461 28.05 44.09 39.56
N PRO A 462 27.91 45.43 39.58
CA PRO A 462 28.03 46.09 40.87
C PRO A 462 27.04 47.26 41.09
N ARG A 463 26.39 47.19 42.27
CA ARG A 463 26.06 48.25 43.24
C ARG A 463 24.99 49.33 42.95
N HIS A 464 23.99 49.30 43.85
CA HIS A 464 23.21 50.41 44.46
C HIS A 464 22.22 51.18 43.55
N HIS A 465 20.98 51.55 43.90
CA HIS A 465 20.36 51.97 45.17
C HIS A 465 18.80 52.05 45.00
N TYR A 466 18.09 52.07 46.15
CA TYR A 466 16.73 52.63 46.44
C TYR A 466 15.46 51.75 46.55
N ARG A 467 15.09 51.57 47.84
CA ARG A 467 13.79 51.62 48.55
C ARG A 467 12.49 51.10 47.93
N LEU A 468 11.91 50.18 48.70
CA LEU A 468 10.50 49.83 48.84
C LEU A 468 9.72 50.86 49.69
N HIS A 469 8.50 51.17 49.25
CA HIS A 469 7.29 51.54 50.01
C HIS A 469 6.14 51.09 49.08
N GLY A 470 5.05 50.42 49.45
CA GLY A 470 4.48 49.88 50.68
C GLY A 470 3.06 49.36 50.35
N LEU A 471 2.42 48.66 51.31
CA LEU A 471 1.02 48.15 51.33
C LEU A 471 0.80 46.82 50.59
N GLY A 472 0.25 45.73 51.14
CA GLY A 472 -0.28 45.42 52.47
C GLY A 472 -1.02 44.07 52.44
N GLU A 473 -0.55 43.12 53.27
CA GLU A 473 -1.30 42.16 54.10
C GLU A 473 -2.64 41.53 53.61
N LYS A 474 -2.70 40.19 53.43
CA LYS A 474 -3.17 39.12 54.35
C LYS A 474 -4.66 38.74 54.21
N GLY A 475 -4.93 37.45 54.03
CA GLY A 475 -6.24 36.83 54.28
C GLY A 475 -6.34 35.38 53.75
N PRO A 476 -6.67 34.36 54.57
CA PRO A 476 -6.52 32.94 54.23
C PRO A 476 -7.81 32.24 53.76
N LEU A 477 -7.61 31.02 53.25
CA LEU A 477 -8.59 29.95 52.99
C LEU A 477 -9.71 29.83 54.06
N LYS A 478 -10.96 29.64 53.59
CA LYS A 478 -12.01 28.85 54.27
C LYS A 478 -13.06 28.31 53.29
N GLU A 479 -13.30 27.00 53.42
CA GLU A 479 -14.48 26.16 53.18
C GLU A 479 -15.70 26.72 52.43
N ALA A 480 -16.10 26.02 51.34
CA ALA A 480 -17.39 25.33 51.17
C ALA A 480 -17.35 24.43 49.93
#